data_AF-S3CI80-F1
#
_entry.id   AF-S3CI80-F1
#
_cell.length_a   1.000
_cell.length_b   1.000
_cell.length_c   1.000
_cell.angle_alpha   90.00
_cell.angle_beta   90.00
_cell.angle_gamma   90.00
#
_symmetry.space_group_name_H-M   'P 1'
#
loop_
_entity.id
_entity.type
_entity.pdbx_description
1 polymer ?
#
loop_
_entity_poly.entity_id
_entity_poly.type
_entity_poly.pdbx_seq_one_letter_code
_entity_poly.pdbx_strand_id
1 'polypeptide(L)'
;MVAIMKSPLSIALSVASILSPVWSAGTFTPEAMLSIDRRGSALPNDAGTLAFSAGNQYNFTTHKRKYYLNVLDLATGSKTLISNSSADSNPVWLPGSETKFVWFHSEDDGSTTVNVGDASTPDADWINSRRR
;
A
#
# COMPACT_ATOMS: atom_id res chain seq x y z
N MET A 1 36.73 -33.48 52.82
CA MET A 1 35.67 -32.51 53.12
C MET A 1 35.59 -31.51 51.98
N VAL A 2 34.42 -31.40 51.35
CA VAL A 2 34.08 -30.39 50.34
C VAL A 2 33.74 -29.09 51.06
N ALA A 3 34.20 -27.95 50.55
CA ALA A 3 33.52 -26.66 50.72
C ALA A 3 33.85 -25.71 49.56
N ILE A 4 32.78 -25.20 48.98
CA ILE A 4 32.64 -24.35 47.78
C ILE A 4 32.69 -22.85 48.21
N MET A 5 32.78 -21.94 47.20
CA MET A 5 32.27 -20.54 47.19
C MET A 5 33.28 -19.44 47.65
N LYS A 6 33.41 -18.21 47.08
CA LYS A 6 32.71 -17.34 46.09
C LYS A 6 33.71 -16.36 45.44
N SER A 7 33.38 -15.88 44.24
CA SER A 7 34.04 -14.78 43.52
C SER A 7 33.98 -13.43 44.24
N PRO A 8 34.92 -12.50 43.96
CA PRO A 8 34.69 -11.09 44.18
C PRO A 8 34.16 -10.40 42.91
N LEU A 9 32.96 -9.84 43.07
CA LEU A 9 32.28 -8.84 42.24
C LEU A 9 33.23 -7.74 41.72
N SER A 10 33.20 -7.50 40.41
CA SER A 10 33.48 -6.18 39.82
C SER A 10 32.14 -5.57 39.40
N ILE A 11 31.75 -4.46 40.04
CA ILE A 11 30.61 -3.63 39.67
C ILE A 11 31.15 -2.26 39.27
N ALA A 12 30.90 -1.83 38.03
CA ALA A 12 30.62 -0.43 37.63
C ALA A 12 30.45 -0.39 36.10
N LEU A 13 29.22 -0.39 35.60
CA LEU A 13 28.39 0.78 35.24
C LEU A 13 28.52 1.12 33.74
N SER A 14 27.91 0.28 32.90
CA SER A 14 27.68 0.60 31.50
C SER A 14 26.52 1.57 31.39
N VAL A 15 26.79 2.84 31.09
CA VAL A 15 25.75 3.80 30.67
C VAL A 15 25.32 3.39 29.26
N ALA A 16 24.26 2.58 29.15
CA ALA A 16 23.60 2.35 27.89
C ALA A 16 22.77 3.61 27.56
N SER A 17 23.37 4.53 26.82
CA SER A 17 22.64 5.62 26.19
C SER A 17 21.57 5.01 25.28
N ILE A 18 20.30 5.12 25.69
CA ILE A 18 19.15 4.83 24.85
C ILE A 18 19.16 5.91 23.77
N LEU A 19 19.79 5.62 22.62
CA LEU A 19 19.54 6.36 21.40
C LEU A 19 18.11 6.01 21.00
N SER A 20 17.14 6.76 21.52
CA SER A 20 15.83 6.85 20.89
C SER A 20 16.08 7.22 19.42
N PRO A 21 15.54 6.47 18.44
CA PRO A 21 15.64 6.91 17.07
C PRO A 21 14.93 8.25 16.99
N VAL A 22 15.71 9.33 16.84
CA VAL A 22 15.18 10.61 16.40
C VAL A 22 14.54 10.29 15.06
N TRP A 23 13.20 10.30 15.02
CA TRP A 23 12.49 10.30 13.76
C TRP A 23 12.96 11.55 13.03
N SER A 24 13.84 11.37 12.05
CA SER A 24 14.16 12.44 11.12
C SER A 24 12.86 12.72 10.38
N ALA A 25 12.11 13.72 10.87
CA ALA A 25 11.10 14.38 10.07
C ALA A 25 11.85 14.86 8.83
N GLY A 26 11.56 14.27 7.68
CA GLY A 26 12.21 14.65 6.43
C GLY A 26 12.21 16.17 6.29
N THR A 27 13.34 16.72 5.85
CA THR A 27 13.43 18.15 5.53
C THR A 27 12.26 18.53 4.64
N PHE A 28 11.51 19.58 5.01
CA PHE A 28 10.38 20.10 4.24
C PHE A 28 10.88 20.83 2.98
N THR A 29 11.51 20.10 2.06
CA THR A 29 11.91 20.62 0.75
C THR A 29 10.77 20.45 -0.25
N PRO A 30 10.71 21.28 -1.31
CA PRO A 30 9.75 21.09 -2.39
C PRO A 30 9.80 19.67 -2.97
N GLU A 31 10.99 19.11 -3.16
CA GLU A 31 11.18 17.75 -3.67
C GLU A 31 10.61 16.70 -2.72
N ALA A 32 10.86 16.84 -1.41
CA ALA A 32 10.30 15.94 -0.39
C ALA A 32 8.76 16.02 -0.38
N MET A 33 8.19 17.22 -0.44
CA MET A 33 6.74 17.43 -0.46
C MET A 33 6.07 16.93 -1.74
N LEU A 34 6.74 17.02 -2.89
CA LEU A 34 6.22 16.57 -4.18
C LEU A 34 6.45 15.07 -4.44
N SER A 35 7.36 14.43 -3.69
CA SER A 35 7.62 12.99 -3.77
C SER A 35 6.81 12.15 -2.77
N ILE A 36 5.96 12.77 -1.95
CA ILE A 36 5.06 12.02 -1.05
C ILE A 36 4.04 11.20 -1.85
N ASP A 37 3.59 10.11 -1.24
CA ASP A 37 2.51 9.28 -1.76
C ASP A 37 1.17 10.01 -1.62
N ARG A 38 0.55 10.32 -2.76
CA ARG A 38 -0.72 11.03 -2.87
C ARG A 38 -1.84 10.01 -2.97
N ARG A 39 -2.50 9.76 -1.83
CA ARG A 39 -3.64 8.83 -1.74
C ARG A 39 -4.96 9.58 -1.87
N GLY A 40 -5.91 8.98 -2.57
CA GLY A 40 -7.31 9.39 -2.51
C GLY A 40 -8.02 8.83 -1.27
N SER A 41 -9.30 9.19 -1.13
CA SER A 41 -10.20 8.64 -0.12
C SER A 41 -10.41 7.13 -0.35
N ALA A 42 -10.54 6.37 0.73
CA ALA A 42 -10.91 4.97 0.63
C ALA A 42 -12.42 4.86 0.33
N LEU A 43 -12.80 3.98 -0.61
CA LEU A 43 -14.20 3.77 -1.01
C LEU A 43 -14.68 2.39 -0.55
N PRO A 44 -15.44 2.29 0.56
CA PRO A 44 -15.87 1.01 1.09
C PRO A 44 -16.94 0.34 0.21
N ASN A 45 -17.02 -0.99 0.27
CA ASN A 45 -18.14 -1.76 -0.26
C ASN A 45 -19.36 -1.68 0.68
N ASP A 46 -20.52 -2.14 0.20
CA ASP A 46 -21.79 -2.10 0.97
C ASP A 46 -21.70 -2.87 2.30
N ALA A 47 -20.90 -3.94 2.35
CA ALA A 47 -20.69 -4.75 3.56
C ALA A 47 -19.75 -4.09 4.58
N GLY A 48 -19.02 -3.03 4.20
CA GLY A 48 -18.03 -2.37 5.06
C GLY A 48 -16.81 -3.24 5.39
N THR A 49 -16.54 -4.28 4.61
CA THR A 49 -15.44 -5.23 4.82
C THR A 49 -14.24 -4.97 3.91
N LEU A 50 -14.49 -4.39 2.73
CA LEU A 50 -13.48 -4.07 1.73
C LEU A 50 -13.55 -2.58 1.36
N ALA A 51 -12.43 -2.02 0.90
CA ALA A 51 -12.43 -0.68 0.32
C ALA A 51 -11.43 -0.53 -0.83
N PHE A 52 -11.74 0.31 -1.81
CA PHE A 52 -10.73 0.74 -2.77
C PHE A 52 -9.74 1.72 -2.14
N SER A 53 -8.47 1.58 -2.48
CA SER A 53 -7.42 2.56 -2.18
C SER A 53 -6.63 2.85 -3.44
N ALA A 54 -6.69 4.10 -3.90
CA ALA A 54 -5.95 4.56 -5.07
C ALA A 54 -4.96 5.67 -4.72
N GLY A 55 -3.87 5.75 -5.47
CA GLY A 55 -2.91 6.83 -5.30
C GLY A 55 -1.73 6.76 -6.25
N ASN A 56 -0.82 7.72 -6.11
CA ASN A 56 0.38 7.80 -6.92
C ASN A 56 1.55 8.42 -6.15
N GLN A 57 2.76 8.16 -6.63
CA GLN A 57 3.97 8.76 -6.07
C GLN A 57 4.96 9.07 -7.19
N TYR A 58 5.50 10.29 -7.20
CA TYR A 58 6.57 10.68 -8.12
C TYR A 58 7.95 10.47 -7.49
N ASN A 59 8.90 9.98 -8.29
CA ASN A 59 10.28 9.81 -7.90
C ASN A 59 11.16 10.77 -8.73
N PHE A 60 11.83 11.70 -8.06
CA PHE A 60 12.70 12.70 -8.72
C PHE A 60 14.01 12.11 -9.27
N THR A 61 14.48 10.98 -8.75
CA THR A 61 15.69 10.30 -9.27
C THR A 61 15.41 9.59 -10.58
N THR A 62 14.27 8.90 -10.68
CA THR A 62 13.92 8.12 -11.89
C THR A 62 13.04 8.88 -12.86
N HIS A 63 12.50 10.03 -12.46
CA HIS A 63 11.50 10.81 -13.19
C HIS A 63 10.24 10.01 -13.55
N LYS A 64 9.90 9.00 -12.74
CA LYS A 64 8.73 8.14 -12.95
C LYS A 64 7.67 8.35 -11.87
N ARG A 65 6.41 8.20 -12.25
CA ARG A 65 5.29 8.03 -11.31
C ARG A 65 4.94 6.55 -11.18
N LYS A 66 4.73 6.11 -9.96
CA LYS A 66 4.02 4.85 -9.69
C LYS A 66 2.55 5.18 -9.44
N TYR A 67 1.66 4.32 -9.93
CA TYR A 67 0.22 4.37 -9.66
C TYR A 67 -0.18 3.05 -9.00
N TYR A 68 -1.24 3.10 -8.22
CA TYR A 68 -1.87 1.89 -7.72
C TYR A 68 -3.37 2.12 -7.54
N LEU A 69 -4.11 1.08 -7.86
CA LEU A 69 -5.48 0.84 -7.43
C LEU A 69 -5.47 -0.49 -6.68
N ASN A 70 -5.81 -0.47 -5.41
CA ASN A 70 -5.87 -1.67 -4.57
C ASN A 70 -7.28 -1.89 -4.04
N VAL A 71 -7.58 -3.15 -3.72
CA VAL A 71 -8.60 -3.49 -2.72
C VAL A 71 -7.91 -3.68 -1.38
N LEU A 72 -8.47 -3.05 -0.35
CA LEU A 72 -8.05 -3.12 1.04
C LEU A 72 -9.05 -3.99 1.81
N ASP A 73 -8.55 -5.02 2.49
CA ASP A 73 -9.30 -5.71 3.52
C ASP A 73 -9.28 -4.83 4.79
N LEU A 74 -10.46 -4.37 5.23
CA LEU A 74 -10.57 -3.40 6.31
C LEU A 74 -10.33 -4.01 7.71
N ALA A 75 -10.46 -5.32 7.85
CA ALA A 75 -10.22 -6.01 9.12
C ALA A 75 -8.72 -6.24 9.37
N THR A 76 -7.99 -6.62 8.31
CA THR A 76 -6.57 -7.01 8.39
C THR A 76 -5.62 -5.90 7.94
N GLY A 77 -6.10 -4.93 7.14
CA GLY A 77 -5.27 -3.94 6.49
C GLY A 77 -4.51 -4.46 5.26
N SER A 78 -4.77 -5.70 4.84
CA SER A 78 -4.13 -6.34 3.69
C SER A 78 -4.54 -5.65 2.38
N LYS A 79 -3.59 -5.48 1.46
CA LYS A 79 -3.82 -4.82 0.18
C LYS A 79 -3.57 -5.77 -0.97
N THR A 80 -4.54 -5.84 -1.88
CA THR A 80 -4.41 -6.57 -3.13
C THR A 80 -4.38 -5.58 -4.29
N LEU A 81 -3.32 -5.62 -5.09
CA LEU A 81 -3.16 -4.74 -6.24
C LEU A 81 -4.10 -5.17 -7.38
N ILE A 82 -4.96 -4.26 -7.82
CA ILE A 82 -5.84 -4.45 -8.98
C ILE A 82 -5.12 -3.97 -10.24
N SER A 83 -4.54 -2.76 -10.19
CA SER A 83 -3.80 -2.18 -11.30
C SER A 83 -2.73 -1.19 -10.84
N ASN A 84 -1.69 -1.03 -11.65
CA ASN A 84 -0.64 -0.03 -11.50
C ASN A 84 -0.58 0.97 -12.68
N SER A 85 -1.61 1.01 -13.55
CA SER A 85 -1.68 1.92 -14.68
C SER A 85 -2.30 3.27 -14.30
N SER A 86 -1.80 4.36 -14.89
CA SER A 86 -2.45 5.69 -14.80
C SER A 86 -3.73 5.79 -15.61
N ALA A 87 -3.96 4.86 -16.55
CA ALA A 87 -5.13 4.85 -17.39
C ALA A 87 -6.36 4.21 -16.71
N ASP A 88 -6.16 3.56 -15.56
CA ASP A 88 -7.26 2.99 -14.77
C ASP A 88 -7.90 4.03 -13.85
N SER A 89 -9.22 4.08 -13.86
CA SER A 89 -9.99 5.11 -13.17
C SER A 89 -11.38 4.62 -12.75
N ASN A 90 -12.03 5.40 -11.88
CA ASN A 90 -13.43 5.24 -11.48
C ASN A 90 -13.82 3.82 -11.03
N PRO A 91 -13.10 3.21 -10.06
CA PRO A 91 -13.52 1.95 -9.48
C PRO A 91 -14.84 2.12 -8.72
N VAL A 92 -15.80 1.24 -8.94
CA VAL A 92 -17.13 1.25 -8.31
C VAL A 92 -17.53 -0.17 -7.93
N TRP A 93 -17.97 -0.36 -6.70
CA TRP A 93 -18.56 -1.61 -6.23
C TRP A 93 -19.91 -1.86 -6.91
N LEU A 94 -20.17 -3.11 -7.31
CA LEU A 94 -21.46 -3.47 -7.89
C LEU A 94 -22.52 -3.63 -6.79
N PRO A 95 -23.65 -2.90 -6.84
CA PRO A 95 -24.71 -3.04 -5.85
C PRO A 95 -25.21 -4.48 -5.73
N GLY A 96 -25.43 -4.94 -4.51
CA GLY A 96 -25.87 -6.31 -4.24
C GLY A 96 -24.76 -7.37 -4.38
N SER A 97 -23.52 -6.97 -4.64
CA SER A 97 -22.35 -7.83 -4.53
C SER A 97 -21.41 -7.32 -3.45
N GLU A 98 -20.90 -8.22 -2.61
CA GLU A 98 -19.92 -7.86 -1.58
C GLU A 98 -18.50 -7.69 -2.14
N THR A 99 -18.19 -8.34 -3.26
CA THR A 99 -16.79 -8.44 -3.75
C THR A 99 -16.61 -8.05 -5.20
N LYS A 100 -17.68 -7.93 -5.99
CA LYS A 100 -17.58 -7.59 -7.42
C LYS A 100 -17.61 -6.09 -7.63
N PHE A 101 -16.87 -5.67 -8.65
CA PHE A 101 -16.72 -4.26 -8.98
C PHE A 101 -16.39 -4.06 -10.45
N VAL A 102 -16.45 -2.81 -10.88
CA VAL A 102 -16.05 -2.38 -12.21
C VAL A 102 -15.07 -1.20 -12.12
N TRP A 103 -14.27 -1.02 -13.17
CA TRP A 103 -13.43 0.18 -13.35
C TRP A 103 -13.23 0.45 -14.83
N PHE A 104 -12.78 1.67 -15.16
CA PHE A 104 -12.53 2.08 -16.53
C PHE A 104 -11.03 2.07 -16.85
N HIS A 105 -10.69 1.71 -18.07
CA HIS A 105 -9.36 1.84 -18.65
C HIS A 105 -9.41 2.76 -19.88
N SER A 106 -8.62 3.82 -19.90
CA SER A 106 -8.45 4.64 -21.10
C SER A 106 -7.46 3.98 -22.05
N GLU A 107 -7.85 3.80 -23.31
CA GLU A 107 -7.00 3.20 -24.34
C GLU A 107 -6.28 4.29 -25.16
N ASP A 108 -5.17 3.91 -25.81
CA ASP A 108 -4.36 4.84 -26.61
C ASP A 108 -5.08 5.37 -27.86
N ASP A 109 -6.11 4.66 -28.34
CA ASP A 109 -6.95 5.07 -29.47
C ASP A 109 -8.08 6.05 -29.08
N GLY A 110 -8.12 6.46 -27.81
CA GLY A 110 -9.13 7.35 -27.25
C GLY A 110 -10.42 6.65 -26.83
N SER A 111 -10.51 5.32 -26.98
CA SER A 111 -11.62 4.54 -26.45
C SER A 111 -11.48 4.29 -24.94
N THR A 112 -12.52 3.72 -24.33
CA THR A 112 -12.51 3.36 -22.91
C THR A 112 -13.08 1.97 -22.72
N THR A 113 -12.30 1.09 -22.11
CA THR A 113 -12.71 -0.27 -21.75
C THR A 113 -13.32 -0.28 -20.36
N VAL A 114 -14.41 -1.03 -20.18
CA VAL A 114 -15.00 -1.30 -18.86
C VAL A 114 -14.56 -2.69 -18.42
N ASN A 115 -13.85 -2.75 -17.30
CA ASN A 115 -13.37 -3.98 -16.72
C ASN A 115 -14.25 -4.40 -15.54
N VAL A 116 -14.30 -5.70 -15.27
CA VAL A 116 -15.02 -6.31 -14.14
C VAL A 116 -14.04 -7.10 -13.30
N GLY A 117 -14.10 -6.93 -11.98
CA GLY A 117 -13.25 -7.61 -11.01
C GLY A 117 -14.05 -8.27 -9.90
N ASP A 118 -13.39 -9.18 -9.18
CA ASP A 118 -13.93 -9.84 -7.99
C ASP A 118 -12.83 -9.99 -6.93
N ALA A 119 -12.98 -9.29 -5.81
CA ALA A 119 -12.01 -9.25 -4.74
C ALA A 119 -11.78 -10.61 -4.04
N SER A 120 -12.70 -11.57 -4.19
CA SER A 120 -12.56 -12.92 -3.63
C SER A 120 -11.61 -13.82 -4.41
N THR A 121 -11.29 -13.46 -5.66
CA THR A 121 -10.40 -14.23 -6.54
C THR A 121 -9.24 -13.37 -7.01
N PRO A 122 -8.27 -13.08 -6.10
CA PRO A 122 -7.24 -12.09 -6.37
C PRO A 122 -6.25 -12.40 -7.48
N ASP A 123 -6.14 -13.68 -7.85
CA ASP A 123 -5.17 -14.19 -8.82
C ASP A 123 -5.73 -14.32 -10.24
N ALA A 124 -6.95 -13.83 -10.50
CA ALA A 124 -7.57 -13.94 -11.83
C ALA A 124 -7.01 -12.90 -12.81
N ASP A 125 -5.73 -12.98 -13.16
CA ASP A 125 -5.10 -12.31 -14.31
C ASP A 125 -5.52 -10.83 -14.55
N TRP A 126 -5.73 -10.05 -13.49
CA TRP A 126 -6.18 -8.65 -13.60
C TRP A 126 -5.18 -7.76 -14.34
N ILE A 127 -3.93 -8.19 -14.37
CA ILE A 127 -2.80 -7.51 -14.99
C ILE A 127 -2.57 -7.99 -16.44
N ASN A 128 -3.09 -9.16 -16.84
CA ASN A 128 -2.66 -9.89 -18.05
C ASN A 128 -3.76 -10.23 -19.07
N SER A 129 -5.02 -9.83 -18.89
CA SER A 129 -6.09 -10.11 -19.88
C SER A 129 -5.90 -9.47 -21.26
N ARG A 130 -4.79 -8.74 -21.50
CA ARG A 130 -4.49 -7.93 -22.70
C ARG A 130 -3.63 -8.62 -23.76
N ARG A 131 -3.87 -9.90 -24.04
CA ARG A 131 -3.37 -10.53 -25.27
C ARG A 131 -4.49 -11.32 -25.96
N ARG A 132 -5.38 -10.62 -26.65
CA ARG A 132 -6.06 -11.12 -27.85
C ARG A 132 -6.35 -9.97 -28.79
#